data_AF-A0AAV9B4F1-F1
#
_entry.id   AF-A0AAV9B4F1-F1
#
_cell.length_a   1.000
_cell.length_b   1.000
_cell.length_c   1.000
_cell.angle_alpha   90.00
_cell.angle_beta   90.00
_cell.angle_gamma   90.00
#
_symmetry.space_group_name_H-M   'P 1'
#
loop_
_entity.id
_entity.type
_entity.pdbx_description
1 polymer ?
#
loop_
_entity_poly.entity_id
_entity_poly.type
_entity_poly.pdbx_seq_one_letter_code
_entity_poly.pdbx_strand_id
1 'polypeptide(L)'
;MNHIELWLARVPLICFDIVEMHMPDRVTRQFGVHQDIPSTVEVIDRVNRRGRQDTNWMVYHQTFIKRWDQHLDHIYQLHHTRSSRRYMEWYWKRTIRHITPPPPSRLCRTTFGNFLNICYIFIK
;
A
#
# COMPACT_ATOMS: atom_id res chain seq x y z
N MET A 1 0.26 22.56 0.89
CA MET A 1 -0.28 21.21 1.11
C MET A 1 0.72 20.47 1.99
N ASN A 2 0.29 19.98 3.15
CA ASN A 2 1.17 19.23 4.04
C ASN A 2 1.46 17.87 3.39
N HIS A 3 2.72 17.60 3.05
CA HIS A 3 3.09 16.35 2.37
C HIS A 3 2.69 15.11 3.19
N ILE A 4 2.76 15.20 4.52
CA ILE A 4 2.43 14.08 5.42
C ILE A 4 0.95 13.69 5.32
N GLU A 5 0.04 14.65 5.20
CA GLU A 5 -1.41 14.40 5.09
C GLU A 5 -1.74 13.63 3.81
N LEU A 6 -1.09 13.97 2.70
CA LEU A 6 -1.24 13.25 1.44
C LEU A 6 -0.72 11.80 1.54
N TRP A 7 0.41 11.58 2.21
CA TRP A 7 0.94 10.24 2.45
C TRP A 7 0.01 9.38 3.31
N LEU A 8 -0.72 10.01 4.24
CA LEU A 8 -1.64 9.34 5.15
C LEU A 8 -3.09 9.25 4.63
N ALA A 9 -3.43 9.88 3.51
CA ALA A 9 -4.77 9.81 2.95
C ALA A 9 -5.10 8.43 2.37
N ARG A 10 -6.30 7.91 2.66
CA ARG A 10 -6.86 6.69 2.04
C ARG A 10 -7.71 7.05 0.82
N VAL A 11 -7.07 7.13 -0.34
CA VAL A 11 -7.67 7.71 -1.56
C VAL A 11 -7.30 6.95 -2.83
N PRO A 12 -8.10 7.06 -3.91
CA PRO A 12 -7.79 6.43 -5.18
C PRO A 12 -6.64 7.15 -5.91
N LEU A 13 -5.60 6.41 -6.31
CA LEU A 13 -4.60 6.84 -7.27
C LEU A 13 -5.13 6.57 -8.67
N ILE A 14 -5.23 7.61 -9.50
CA ILE A 14 -5.87 7.55 -10.82
C ILE A 14 -4.79 7.74 -11.89
N CYS A 15 -4.66 6.76 -12.79
CA CYS A 15 -3.78 6.82 -13.94
C CYS A 15 -4.48 6.21 -15.15
N PHE A 16 -5.14 7.05 -15.97
CA PHE A 16 -5.86 6.66 -17.18
C PHE A 16 -6.76 5.43 -17.01
N ASP A 17 -6.25 4.25 -17.31
CA ASP A 17 -6.97 2.98 -17.28
C ASP A 17 -6.84 2.19 -15.97
N ILE A 18 -6.08 2.72 -15.03
CA ILE A 18 -5.80 2.11 -13.74
C ILE A 18 -6.25 3.05 -12.64
N VAL A 19 -7.07 2.53 -11.74
CA VAL A 19 -7.36 3.16 -10.44
C VAL A 19 -6.96 2.17 -9.35
N GLU A 20 -6.14 2.61 -8.41
CA GLU A 20 -5.69 1.78 -7.28
C GLU A 20 -5.88 2.55 -5.97
N MET A 21 -6.45 1.91 -4.96
CA MET A 21 -6.59 2.54 -3.64
C MET A 21 -5.24 2.65 -2.93
N HIS A 22 -4.82 3.88 -2.61
CA HIS A 22 -3.73 4.13 -1.67
C HIS A 22 -4.19 3.83 -0.24
N MET A 23 -3.45 2.97 0.45
CA MET A 23 -3.82 2.42 1.75
C MET A 23 -2.63 2.46 2.72
N PRO A 24 -2.34 3.63 3.31
CA PRO A 24 -1.16 3.83 4.17
C PRO A 24 -1.13 2.92 5.41
N ASP A 25 -2.30 2.55 5.95
CA ASP A 25 -2.46 1.63 7.08
C ASP A 25 -1.92 0.22 6.83
N ARG A 26 -1.58 -0.11 5.57
CA ARG A 26 -1.04 -1.43 5.19
C ARG A 26 0.49 -1.50 5.26
N VAL A 27 1.18 -0.37 5.41
CA VAL A 27 2.65 -0.32 5.33
C VAL A 27 3.30 0.41 6.50
N THR A 28 2.54 0.87 7.50
CA THR A 28 3.05 1.64 8.65
C THR A 28 4.16 0.91 9.41
N ARG A 29 4.12 -0.43 9.46
CA ARG A 29 5.17 -1.25 10.09
C ARG A 29 6.55 -1.08 9.46
N GLN A 30 6.65 -0.84 8.15
CA GLN A 30 7.95 -0.61 7.47
C GLN A 30 8.64 0.66 7.97
N PHE A 31 7.85 1.60 8.48
CA PHE A 31 8.33 2.86 9.06
C PHE A 31 8.43 2.81 10.59
N GLY A 32 8.32 1.63 11.19
CA GLY A 32 8.42 1.46 12.65
C GLY A 32 7.21 1.99 13.44
N VAL A 33 6.09 2.27 12.77
CA VAL A 33 4.85 2.77 13.39
C VAL A 33 3.92 1.60 13.70
N HIS A 34 2.95 1.80 14.61
CA HIS A 34 1.91 0.81 14.90
C HIS A 34 1.25 0.38 13.60
N GLN A 35 1.05 -0.93 13.47
CA GLN A 35 0.19 -1.47 12.45
C GLN A 35 -0.87 -2.38 13.04
N ASP A 36 -2.11 -2.07 12.67
CA ASP A 36 -3.29 -2.87 12.91
C ASP A 36 -3.51 -3.90 11.79
N ILE A 37 -4.46 -4.81 12.01
CA ILE A 37 -4.90 -5.70 10.93
C ILE A 37 -5.43 -4.83 9.79
N PRO A 38 -4.84 -4.91 8.59
CA PRO A 38 -5.20 -3.98 7.53
C PRO A 38 -6.65 -4.15 7.10
N SER A 39 -7.31 -3.04 6.77
CA SER A 39 -8.68 -3.05 6.25
C SER A 39 -8.75 -3.77 4.91
N THR A 40 -9.91 -4.32 4.57
CA THR A 40 -10.19 -4.76 3.21
C THR A 40 -10.06 -3.60 2.24
N VAL A 41 -9.45 -3.85 1.08
CA VAL A 41 -9.28 -2.86 0.02
C VAL A 41 -10.38 -3.05 -1.00
N GLU A 42 -10.97 -1.95 -1.44
CA GLU A 42 -11.90 -1.92 -2.56
C GLU A 42 -11.21 -2.46 -3.82
N VAL A 43 -11.80 -3.48 -4.43
CA VAL A 43 -11.31 -4.03 -5.69
C VAL A 43 -11.85 -3.16 -6.81
N ILE A 44 -10.95 -2.50 -7.53
CA ILE A 44 -11.29 -1.65 -8.68
C ILE A 44 -10.74 -2.33 -9.93
N ASP A 45 -11.64 -2.66 -10.85
CA ASP A 45 -11.26 -3.33 -12.09
C ASP A 45 -10.44 -2.39 -12.98
N ARG A 46 -9.39 -2.95 -13.57
CA ARG A 46 -8.61 -2.25 -14.59
C ARG A 46 -9.43 -2.15 -15.86
N VAL A 47 -9.38 -0.98 -16.47
CA VAL A 47 -10.06 -0.74 -17.73
C VAL A 47 -9.13 -1.15 -18.86
N ASN A 48 -9.64 -1.82 -19.90
CA ASN A 48 -8.85 -2.03 -21.10
C ASN A 48 -8.98 -0.80 -22.02
N ARG A 49 -7.85 -0.21 -22.43
CA ARG A 49 -7.81 0.97 -23.32
C ARG A 49 -8.06 0.66 -24.79
N ARG A 50 -8.02 -0.61 -25.20
CA ARG A 50 -8.24 -0.97 -26.61
C ARG A 50 -9.63 -0.55 -27.05
N GLY A 51 -9.70 0.19 -28.15
CA GLY A 51 -10.96 0.73 -28.69
C GLY A 51 -11.53 1.94 -27.94
N ARG A 52 -10.79 2.54 -27.00
CA ARG A 52 -11.26 3.63 -26.13
C ARG A 52 -10.44 4.92 -26.28
N GLN A 53 -9.99 5.22 -27.50
CA GLN A 53 -9.11 6.39 -27.75
C GLN A 53 -9.81 7.72 -27.46
N ASP A 54 -11.12 7.81 -27.72
CA ASP A 54 -11.93 9.02 -27.52
C ASP A 54 -12.64 9.05 -26.16
N THR A 55 -12.26 8.19 -25.21
CA THR A 55 -12.86 8.19 -23.88
C THR A 55 -12.46 9.43 -23.10
N ASN A 56 -13.45 10.19 -22.65
CA ASN A 56 -13.22 11.27 -21.71
C ASN A 56 -12.97 10.70 -20.30
N TRP A 57 -11.69 10.48 -19.98
CA TRP A 57 -11.25 9.89 -18.71
C TRP A 57 -11.58 10.75 -17.49
N MET A 58 -11.72 12.07 -17.67
CA MET A 58 -12.11 12.98 -16.58
C MET A 58 -13.55 12.71 -16.13
N VAL A 59 -14.45 12.51 -17.09
CA VAL A 59 -15.85 12.14 -16.81
C VAL A 59 -15.92 10.70 -16.30
N TYR A 60 -15.19 9.78 -16.94
CA TYR A 60 -15.18 8.37 -16.56
C TYR A 60 -14.76 8.17 -15.08
N HIS A 61 -13.75 8.91 -14.62
CA HIS A 61 -13.23 8.81 -13.25
C HIS A 61 -13.78 9.87 -12.29
N GLN A 62 -14.86 10.57 -12.65
CA GLN A 62 -15.35 11.72 -11.87
C GLN A 62 -15.62 11.37 -10.39
N THR A 63 -16.10 10.16 -10.11
CA THR A 63 -16.33 9.68 -8.74
C THR A 63 -15.02 9.52 -7.95
N PHE A 64 -13.98 8.97 -8.57
CA PHE A 64 -12.66 8.83 -7.95
C PHE A 64 -11.96 10.18 -7.79
N ILE A 65 -12.08 11.07 -8.78
CA ILE A 65 -11.56 12.44 -8.72
C ILE A 65 -12.18 13.18 -7.54
N LYS A 66 -13.51 13.11 -7.38
CA LYS A 66 -14.19 13.73 -6.24
C LYS A 66 -13.69 13.18 -4.90
N ARG A 67 -13.46 11.86 -4.81
CA ARG A 67 -12.92 11.23 -3.60
C ARG A 67 -11.49 11.66 -3.31
N TRP A 68 -10.67 11.84 -4.35
CA TRP A 68 -9.33 12.40 -4.24
C TRP A 68 -9.36 13.86 -3.77
N ASP A 69 -10.27 14.69 -4.30
CA ASP A 69 -10.42 16.08 -3.85
C ASP A 69 -10.77 16.16 -2.36
N GLN A 70 -11.46 15.15 -1.83
CA GLN A 70 -11.82 14.98 -0.42
C GLN A 70 -10.75 14.21 0.40
N HIS A 71 -9.50 14.13 -0.06
CA HIS A 71 -8.45 13.35 0.60
C HIS A 71 -8.19 13.75 2.07
N LEU A 72 -8.36 15.04 2.41
CA LEU A 72 -8.17 15.53 3.78
C LEU A 72 -9.19 14.94 4.77
N ASP A 73 -10.37 14.55 4.29
CA ASP A 73 -11.39 13.88 5.11
C ASP A 73 -11.07 12.40 5.37
N HIS A 74 -10.07 11.86 4.67
CA HIS A 74 -9.73 10.43 4.66
C HIS A 74 -8.31 10.16 5.17
N ILE A 75 -7.77 11.03 6.01
CA ILE A 75 -6.44 10.87 6.61
C ILE A 75 -6.45 9.72 7.63
N TYR A 76 -5.55 8.75 7.44
CA TYR A 76 -5.29 7.70 8.40
C TYR A 76 -4.54 8.24 9.61
N GLN A 77 -5.06 7.92 10.80
CA GLN A 77 -4.44 8.31 12.05
C GLN A 77 -3.34 7.33 12.43
N LEU A 78 -2.11 7.83 12.55
CA LEU A 78 -0.99 7.03 13.02
C LEU A 78 -1.07 6.82 14.52
N HIS A 79 -0.80 5.59 14.96
CA HIS A 79 -0.60 5.26 16.35
C HIS A 79 0.89 4.97 16.58
N HIS A 80 1.49 5.56 17.61
CA HIS A 80 2.92 5.36 17.93
C HIS A 80 3.18 4.21 18.91
N THR A 81 2.18 3.37 19.15
CA THR A 81 2.29 2.21 20.06
C THR A 81 2.83 0.99 19.33
N ARG A 82 3.28 -0.02 20.08
CA ARG A 82 3.68 -1.31 19.46
C ARG A 82 2.46 -1.98 18.83
N SER A 83 2.64 -2.62 17.68
CA SER A 83 1.59 -3.45 17.05
C SER A 83 1.05 -4.47 18.04
N SER A 84 -0.27 -4.68 17.98
CA SER A 84 -0.94 -5.61 18.88
C SER A 84 -0.50 -7.06 18.63
N ARG A 85 -0.62 -7.91 19.66
CA ARG A 85 -0.45 -9.37 19.52
C ARG A 85 -1.40 -9.93 18.44
N ARG A 86 -2.62 -9.40 18.36
CA ARG A 86 -3.62 -9.77 17.36
C ARG A 86 -3.13 -9.53 15.93
N TYR A 87 -2.48 -8.38 15.69
CA TYR A 87 -1.83 -8.11 14.41
C TYR A 87 -0.70 -9.11 14.12
N MET A 88 0.17 -9.39 15.09
CA MET A 88 1.29 -10.32 14.90
C MET A 88 0.82 -11.74 14.55
N GLU A 89 -0.25 -12.22 15.20
CA GLU A 89 -0.86 -13.51 14.88
C GLU A 89 -1.47 -13.52 13.47
N TRP A 90 -2.15 -12.45 13.06
CA TRP A 90 -2.65 -12.29 11.69
C TRP A 90 -1.50 -12.29 10.66
N TYR A 91 -0.43 -11.55 10.96
CA TYR A 91 0.74 -11.38 10.11
C TYR A 91 1.47 -12.70 9.90
N TRP A 92 1.75 -13.46 10.97
CA TRP A 92 2.42 -14.76 10.87
C TRP A 92 1.59 -15.80 10.11
N LYS A 93 0.26 -15.77 10.22
CA LYS A 93 -0.62 -16.68 9.46
C LYS A 93 -0.64 -16.39 7.96
N ARG A 94 -0.36 -15.15 7.55
CA ARG A 94 -0.51 -14.69 6.15
C ARG A 94 0.81 -14.45 5.43
N THR A 95 1.92 -14.32 6.16
CA THR A 95 3.23 -14.09 5.56
C THR A 95 4.03 -15.38 5.52
N ILE A 96 4.50 -15.72 4.33
CA ILE A 96 5.46 -16.80 4.14
C ILE A 96 6.85 -16.21 4.38
N ARG A 97 7.58 -16.77 5.35
CA ARG A 97 8.96 -16.39 5.61
C ARG A 97 9.87 -17.13 4.66
N HIS A 98 10.28 -16.48 3.58
CA HIS A 98 11.38 -16.96 2.74
C HIS A 98 12.71 -16.65 3.42
N ILE A 99 13.35 -17.68 3.99
CA ILE A 99 14.73 -17.58 4.51
C ILE A 99 15.65 -18.12 3.43
N THR A 100 16.34 -17.24 2.72
CA THR A 100 17.49 -17.67 1.91
C THR A 100 18.58 -18.13 2.88
N PRO A 101 19.17 -19.33 2.71
CA PRO A 101 20.33 -19.71 3.51
C PRO A 101 21.43 -18.66 3.35
N PRO A 102 22.20 -18.36 4.41
CA PRO A 102 23.29 -17.42 4.31
C PRO A 102 24.24 -17.87 3.19
N PRO A 103 24.76 -16.95 2.36
CA PRO A 103 25.76 -17.32 1.37
C PRO A 103 26.94 -17.99 2.08
N PRO A 104 27.57 -19.02 1.48
CA PRO A 104 28.77 -19.62 2.05
C PRO A 104 29.77 -18.51 2.38
N SER A 105 30.40 -18.62 3.56
CA SER A 105 31.07 -17.60 4.37
C SER A 105 32.12 -16.70 3.70
N ARG A 106 32.36 -16.83 2.39
CA ARG A 106 33.35 -16.06 1.62
C ARG A 106 32.79 -14.90 0.80
N LEU A 107 31.48 -14.64 0.83
CA LEU A 107 30.87 -13.45 0.21
C LEU A 107 30.13 -12.59 1.25
N CYS A 108 30.78 -12.29 2.36
CA CYS A 108 30.31 -11.26 3.28
C CYS A 108 30.75 -9.88 2.74
N ARG A 109 29.90 -9.28 1.90
CA ARG A 109 29.90 -7.82 1.71
C ARG A 109 28.47 -7.36 1.38
N THR A 110 27.78 -6.95 2.44
CA THR A 110 26.74 -5.90 2.49
C THR A 110 25.70 -5.85 1.36
N THR A 111 24.50 -6.34 1.65
CA THR A 111 23.25 -5.55 1.50
C THR A 111 22.15 -6.15 2.39
N PHE A 112 22.04 -5.65 3.62
CA PHE A 112 20.87 -5.87 4.50
C PHE A 112 19.71 -4.94 4.04
N GLY A 113 19.40 -4.94 2.74
CA GLY A 113 18.51 -3.97 2.09
C GLY A 113 17.26 -4.56 1.43
N ASN A 114 17.18 -5.89 1.25
CA ASN A 114 16.22 -6.46 0.31
C ASN A 114 15.04 -7.23 0.94
N PHE A 115 14.97 -7.34 2.27
CA PHE A 115 13.84 -8.02 2.93
C PHE A 115 12.60 -7.14 3.12
N LEU A 116 12.73 -5.81 3.01
CA LEU A 116 11.60 -4.89 3.20
C LEU A 116 10.77 -4.66 1.94
N ASN A 117 11.36 -4.81 0.74
CA ASN A 117 10.65 -4.63 -0.54
C ASN A 117 9.72 -5.79 -0.90
N ILE A 118 9.92 -6.98 -0.34
CA ILE A 118 9.09 -8.16 -0.67
C ILE A 118 7.71 -8.08 0.00
N CYS A 119 7.56 -7.40 1.15
CA CYS A 119 6.26 -7.28 1.83
C CYS A 119 5.24 -6.45 1.03
N TYR A 120 5.68 -5.53 0.18
CA TYR A 120 4.78 -4.72 -0.65
C TYR A 120 4.08 -5.56 -1.73
N ILE A 121 4.70 -6.65 -2.18
CA ILE A 121 4.19 -7.52 -3.25
C ILE A 121 3.17 -8.54 -2.71
N PHE A 122 3.30 -8.97 -1.45
CA PHE A 122 2.44 -10.02 -0.86
C PHE A 122 1.14 -9.50 -0.21
N ILE A 123 0.88 -8.20 -0.28
CA ILE A 123 -0.31 -7.57 0.33
C ILE A 123 -1.28 -7.04 -0.74
N LYS A 124 -1.15 -7.40 -2.02
CA LYS A 124 -2.30 -7.33 -2.95
C LYS A 124 -3.03 -8.67 -2.96
#